data_AF-A0A4R4D9X9-F1
#
_entry.id   AF-A0A4R4D9X9-F1
#
_cell.length_a   1.000
_cell.length_b   1.000
_cell.length_c   1.000
_cell.angle_alpha   90.00
_cell.angle_beta   90.00
_cell.angle_gamma   90.00
#
_symmetry.space_group_name_H-M   'P 1'
#
loop_
_entity.id
_entity.type
_entity.pdbx_description
1 polymer ?
#
loop_
_entity_poly.entity_id
_entity_poly.type
_entity_poly.pdbx_seq_one_letter_code
_entity_poly.pdbx_strand_id
1 'polypeptide(L)'
;MPSIDLTPEQLRFAEARVAEGRYGSVAEVVAAAFGVLERQQAALEAFRAKLEEAEADVAAGRVHELEEVMAEMDALLAAGERRGVA
;
A
#
# COMPACT_ATOMS: atom_id res chain seq x y z
N MET A 1 -1.62 17.31 26.74
CA MET A 1 -1.10 16.94 25.41
C MET A 1 0.32 16.44 25.58
N PRO A 2 0.70 15.31 24.98
CA PRO A 2 2.11 14.94 24.90
C PRO A 2 2.86 16.03 24.12
N SER A 3 4.03 16.42 24.62
CA SER A 3 4.97 17.30 23.91
C SER A 3 5.87 16.44 23.04
N ILE A 4 6.16 16.91 21.83
CA ILE A 4 7.04 16.22 20.88
C ILE A 4 8.12 17.20 20.45
N ASP A 5 9.38 16.82 20.64
CA ASP A 5 10.51 17.65 20.27
C ASP A 5 10.89 17.37 18.81
N LEU A 6 10.78 18.39 17.97
CA LEU A 6 11.24 18.34 16.59
C LEU A 6 12.69 18.81 16.53
N THR A 7 13.49 18.15 15.69
CA THR A 7 14.80 18.69 15.35
C THR A 7 14.63 20.03 14.60
N PRO A 8 15.64 20.92 14.63
CA PRO A 8 15.55 22.19 13.90
C PRO A 8 15.24 22.02 12.41
N GLU A 9 15.68 20.91 11.80
CA GLU A 9 15.41 20.59 10.40
C GLU A 9 13.96 20.19 10.15
N GLN A 10 13.39 19.34 11.01
CA GLN A 10 11.98 18.93 10.94
C GLN A 10 11.04 20.12 11.15
N LEU A 11 11.38 21.02 12.08
CA LEU A 11 10.62 22.23 12.31
C LEU A 11 10.61 23.14 11.08
N ARG A 12 11.80 23.41 10.49
CA ARG A 12 11.89 24.20 9.24
C ARG A 12 11.08 23.60 8.11
N PHE A 13 11.12 22.28 7.96
CA PHE A 13 10.31 21.58 6.95
C PHE A 13 8.81 21.81 7.19
N ALA A 14 8.34 21.62 8.42
CA ALA A 14 6.92 21.79 8.75
C ALA A 14 6.46 23.25 8.58
N GLU A 15 7.24 24.22 9.03
CA GLU A 15 6.97 25.65 8.84
C GLU A 15 6.88 26.03 7.36
N ALA A 16 7.76 25.51 6.51
CA ALA A 16 7.68 25.74 5.07
C ALA A 16 6.38 25.20 4.46
N ARG A 17 5.92 24.01 4.89
CA ARG A 17 4.64 23.44 4.41
C ARG A 17 3.43 24.27 4.84
N VAL A 18 3.48 24.86 6.04
CA VAL A 18 2.45 25.77 6.54
C VAL A 18 2.47 27.09 5.78
N ALA A 19 3.65 27.67 5.55
CA ALA A 19 3.81 28.92 4.80
C ALA A 19 3.32 28.79 3.34
N GLU A 20 3.44 27.61 2.75
CA GLU A 20 2.89 27.27 1.43
C GLU A 20 1.35 27.12 1.43
N GLY A 21 0.70 27.21 2.58
CA GLY A 21 -0.76 27.05 2.73
C GLY A 21 -1.25 25.61 2.57
N ARG A 22 -0.35 24.62 2.57
CA ARG A 22 -0.73 23.19 2.43
C ARG A 22 -1.31 22.60 3.73
N TYR A 23 -0.97 23.20 4.86
CA TYR A 23 -1.43 22.81 6.20
C TYR A 23 -1.64 24.07 7.05
N GLY A 24 -2.58 24.03 7.99
CA GLY A 24 -2.89 25.14 8.89
C GLY A 24 -1.97 25.24 10.11
N SER A 25 -1.22 24.19 10.44
CA SER A 25 -0.26 24.20 11.56
C SER A 25 0.83 23.13 11.46
N VAL A 26 1.91 23.29 12.23
CA VAL A 26 2.96 22.25 12.39
C VAL A 26 2.37 20.94 12.94
N ALA A 27 1.41 21.02 13.86
CA ALA A 27 0.75 19.84 14.41
C ALA A 27 -0.01 19.04 13.33
N GLU A 28 -0.62 19.72 12.37
CA GLU A 28 -1.30 19.09 11.24
C GLU A 28 -0.32 18.41 10.28
N VAL A 29 0.85 19.02 10.03
CA VAL A 29 1.93 18.38 9.26
C VAL A 29 2.40 17.10 9.93
N VAL A 30 2.58 17.12 11.26
CA VAL A 30 2.99 15.94 12.05
C VAL A 30 1.92 14.86 11.99
N ALA A 31 0.65 15.20 12.14
CA ALA A 31 -0.45 14.23 12.00
C ALA A 31 -0.49 13.60 10.60
N ALA A 32 -0.28 14.39 9.55
CA ALA A 32 -0.20 13.88 8.18
C ALA A 32 1.01 12.94 7.99
N ALA A 33 2.15 13.24 8.61
CA ALA A 33 3.33 12.38 8.59
C ALA A 33 3.06 11.02 9.27
N PHE A 34 2.37 11.02 10.42
CA PHE A 34 1.92 9.78 11.05
C PHE A 34 0.97 8.98 10.17
N GLY A 35 0.01 9.64 9.51
CA GLY A 35 -0.88 8.96 8.57
C GLY A 35 -0.14 8.31 7.39
N VAL A 36 0.98 8.90 6.94
CA VAL A 36 1.86 8.27 5.94
C VAL A 36 2.54 7.03 6.51
N LEU A 37 3.07 7.11 7.73
CA LEU A 37 3.72 5.98 8.40
C LEU A 37 2.75 4.82 8.65
N GLU A 38 1.55 5.12 9.12
CA GLU A 38 0.49 4.12 9.36
C GLU A 38 0.12 3.38 8.07
N ARG A 39 -0.03 4.10 6.95
CA ARG A 39 -0.30 3.46 5.65
C ARG A 39 0.84 2.56 5.19
N GLN A 40 2.08 2.98 5.39
CA GLN A 40 3.25 2.15 5.05
C GLN A 40 3.31 0.89 5.92
N GLN A 41 3.05 1.03 7.22
CA GLN A 41 3.02 -0.08 8.15
C GLN A 41 1.89 -1.08 7.81
N ALA A 42 0.68 -0.58 7.52
CA ALA A 42 -0.45 -1.41 7.12
C ALA A 42 -0.16 -2.16 5.80
N ALA A 43 0.49 -1.50 4.83
CA ALA A 43 0.90 -2.15 3.57
C ALA A 43 1.92 -3.26 3.81
N LEU A 44 2.88 -3.05 4.70
CA LEU A 44 3.89 -4.04 5.06
C LEU A 44 3.26 -5.24 5.78
N GLU A 45 2.32 -5.01 6.70
CA GLU A 45 1.58 -6.06 7.40
C GLU A 45 0.74 -6.88 6.43
N ALA A 46 0.00 -6.22 5.53
CA ALA A 46 -0.78 -6.90 4.50
C ALA A 46 0.10 -7.72 3.55
N PHE A 47 1.29 -7.21 3.20
CA PHE A 47 2.23 -7.94 2.37
C PHE A 47 2.78 -9.19 3.08
N ARG A 48 3.16 -9.08 4.36
CA ARG A 48 3.60 -10.23 5.17
C ARG A 48 2.51 -11.29 5.28
N ALA A 49 1.27 -10.89 5.54
CA ALA A 49 0.14 -11.82 5.60
C ALA A 49 -0.04 -12.59 4.27
N LYS A 50 0.12 -11.92 3.13
CA LYS A 50 0.08 -12.59 1.81
C LYS A 50 1.23 -13.56 1.59
N LEU A 51 2.42 -13.28 2.12
CA LEU A 51 3.54 -14.22 2.05
C LEU A 51 3.27 -15.47 2.90
N GLU A 52 2.77 -15.30 4.12
CA GLU A 52 2.38 -16.42 5.00
C GLU A 52 1.29 -17.28 4.36
N GLU A 53 0.28 -16.65 3.73
CA GLU A 53 -0.75 -17.34 2.96
C GLU A 53 -0.15 -18.13 1.79
N ALA A 54 0.74 -17.53 1.00
CA ALA A 54 1.40 -18.19 -0.11
C ALA A 54 2.26 -19.39 0.35
N GLU A 55 2.99 -19.26 1.46
CA GLU A 55 3.75 -20.37 2.05
C GLU A 55 2.82 -21.52 2.49
N ALA A 56 1.66 -21.20 3.08
CA ALA A 56 0.66 -22.18 3.47
C ALA A 56 0.00 -22.87 2.26
N ASP A 57 -0.21 -22.14 1.16
CA ASP A 57 -0.71 -22.68 -0.10
C ASP A 57 0.29 -23.69 -0.70
N VAL A 58 1.57 -23.32 -0.75
CA VAL A 58 2.64 -24.21 -1.22
C VAL A 58 2.72 -25.47 -0.36
N ALA A 59 2.71 -25.32 0.97
CA ALA A 59 2.78 -26.46 1.90
C ALA A 59 1.57 -27.41 1.76
N ALA A 60 0.40 -26.87 1.41
CA ALA A 60 -0.81 -27.64 1.19
C ALA A 60 -0.97 -28.16 -0.25
N GLY A 61 0.00 -27.88 -1.15
CA GLY A 61 -0.08 -28.24 -2.56
C GLY A 61 -1.14 -27.47 -3.35
N ARG A 62 -1.65 -26.33 -2.84
CA ARG A 62 -2.56 -25.42 -3.54
C ARG A 62 -1.80 -24.54 -4.54
N VAL A 63 -1.12 -25.20 -5.47
CA VAL A 63 -0.29 -24.56 -6.50
C VAL A 63 -0.78 -24.99 -7.87
N HIS A 64 -0.53 -24.14 -8.87
CA HIS A 64 -0.89 -24.41 -10.26
C HIS A 64 0.33 -24.26 -11.16
N GLU A 65 0.41 -25.07 -12.21
CA GLU A 65 1.43 -24.91 -13.22
C GLU A 65 1.16 -23.66 -14.05
N LEU A 66 2.21 -22.88 -14.31
CA LEU A 66 2.08 -21.60 -15.00
C LEU A 66 1.42 -21.74 -16.38
N GLU A 67 1.77 -22.79 -17.12
CA GLU A 67 1.21 -23.04 -18.46
C GLU A 67 -0.30 -23.28 -18.43
N GLU A 68 -0.80 -23.99 -17.40
CA GLU A 68 -2.23 -24.24 -17.21
C GLU A 68 -2.98 -22.94 -16.91
N VAL A 69 -2.44 -22.12 -15.99
CA VAL A 69 -3.03 -20.83 -15.62
C VAL A 69 -3.08 -19.88 -16.82
N MET A 70 -2.01 -19.83 -17.63
CA MET A 70 -1.97 -18.98 -18.81
C MET A 70 -2.99 -19.42 -19.87
N ALA A 71 -3.10 -20.73 -20.11
CA ALA A 71 -4.08 -21.28 -21.05
C ALA A 71 -5.53 -20.98 -20.60
N GLU A 72 -5.81 -21.09 -19.30
CA GLU A 72 -7.12 -20.74 -18.74
C GLU A 72 -7.41 -19.24 -18.91
N MET A 73 -6.44 -18.38 -18.61
CA MET A 73 -6.59 -16.93 -18.73
C MET A 73 -6.87 -16.50 -20.18
N ASP A 74 -6.17 -17.07 -21.16
CA ASP A 74 -6.41 -16.83 -22.59
C ASP A 74 -7.83 -17.26 -23.00
N ALA A 75 -8.29 -18.41 -22.50
CA ALA A 75 -9.65 -18.88 -22.77
C ALA A 75 -10.72 -17.94 -22.19
N LEU A 76 -10.48 -17.40 -20.98
CA LEU A 76 -11.36 -16.43 -20.32
C LEU A 76 -11.41 -15.10 -21.08
N LEU A 77 -10.27 -14.57 -21.51
CA LEU A 77 -10.19 -13.34 -22.29
C LEU A 77 -10.91 -13.48 -23.63
N ALA A 78 -10.64 -14.55 -24.37
CA ALA A 78 -11.31 -14.82 -25.64
C ALA A 78 -12.83 -15.00 -25.44
N ALA A 79 -13.26 -15.55 -24.31
CA ALA A 79 -14.68 -15.64 -23.97
C ALA A 79 -15.31 -14.29 -23.60
N GLY A 80 -14.55 -13.36 -23.01
CA GLY A 80 -14.96 -11.99 -22.75
C GLY A 80 -15.14 -11.17 -24.03
N GLU A 81 -14.18 -11.29 -24.96
CA GLU A 81 -14.25 -10.65 -26.28
C GLU A 81 -15.46 -11.10 -27.09
N ARG A 82 -15.76 -12.41 -27.08
CA ARG A 82 -16.96 -12.97 -27.71
C ARG A 82 -18.27 -12.47 -27.10
N ARG A 83 -18.24 -11.97 -25.85
CA ARG A 83 -19.39 -11.40 -25.14
C ARG A 83 -19.53 -9.88 -25.32
N GLY A 84 -18.63 -9.23 -26.07
CA GLY A 84 -18.75 -7.82 -26.42
C GLY A 84 -18.63 -6.84 -25.26
N VAL A 85 -17.86 -7.20 -24.22
CA VAL A 85 -17.48 -6.28 -23.14
C VAL A 85 -15.98 -6.02 -23.27
N ALA A 86 -15.62 -4.98 -24.00
CA ALA A 86 -14.30 -4.37 -24.01
C ALA A 86 -14.42 -2.93 -23.51
#